data_AF-A0A8B3E470-F1
#
_entry.id   AF-A0A8B3E470-F1
#
_cell.length_a   1.000
_cell.length_b   1.000
_cell.length_c   1.000
_cell.angle_alpha   90.00
_cell.angle_beta   90.00
_cell.angle_gamma   90.00
#
_symmetry.space_group_name_H-M   'P 1'
#
loop_
_entity.id
_entity.type
_entity.pdbx_description
1 polymer ?
#
loop_
_entity_poly.entity_id
_entity_poly.type
_entity_poly.pdbx_seq_one_letter_code
_entity_poly.pdbx_strand_id
1 'polypeptide(L)'
;MRYCLFVILIMGIFAFLMFNLTLMKEGEILGYDATIRPGFPFIAISGGAVTSVIFLYFFFFSLFLVTRKLVKLDWINITLGVFYIFFTSRRVIFLNFFLAFFFVFLLIRFLNQNKRTELITVYKKKVGFMFFILSIIVVFSLFYGLVDFEAIGDFLDNTIGNDNNDPRIAQFESLIAGWVEKPLLGNGTGVNASVIRSDIPGTYELSYIAMLFERGIIGMLIFVTQYLILMFWSIQGLKKSIVECRYVLSLIVAVNLFMIANATNPYLGAFDHIWFLFLPIVIINLSKDNKNENLCLNKSL
;
A
#
# COMPACT_ATOMS: atom_id res chain seq x y z
N MET A 1 14.07 -3.85 -9.63
CA MET A 1 13.07 -3.83 -8.53
C MET A 1 13.68 -4.12 -7.15
N ARG A 2 14.31 -5.28 -6.87
CA ARG A 2 14.87 -5.58 -5.53
C ARG A 2 15.91 -4.55 -5.05
N TYR A 3 16.89 -4.24 -5.90
CA TYR A 3 17.91 -3.23 -5.61
C TYR A 3 17.33 -1.83 -5.49
N CYS A 4 16.32 -1.50 -6.31
CA CYS A 4 15.62 -0.22 -6.21
C CYS A 4 14.95 -0.07 -4.83
N LEU A 5 14.20 -1.09 -4.38
CA LEU A 5 13.60 -1.08 -3.05
C LEU A 5 14.67 -0.94 -1.97
N PHE A 6 15.77 -1.70 -2.06
CA PHE A 6 16.88 -1.62 -1.11
C PHE A 6 17.46 -0.21 -1.00
N VAL A 7 17.76 0.42 -2.13
CA VAL A 7 18.31 1.80 -2.19
C VAL A 7 17.33 2.79 -1.58
N ILE A 8 16.05 2.73 -1.98
CA ILE A 8 15.01 3.63 -1.45
C ILE A 8 14.89 3.49 0.08
N LEU A 9 14.89 2.25 0.59
CA LEU A 9 14.83 1.98 2.03
C LEU A 9 16.03 2.55 2.78
N ILE A 10 17.26 2.31 2.29
CA ILE A 10 18.46 2.86 2.93
C ILE A 10 18.45 4.39 2.93
N MET A 11 18.12 5.01 1.80
CA MET A 11 18.06 6.47 1.69
C MET A 11 17.04 7.06 2.66
N GLY A 12 15.87 6.44 2.81
CA GLY A 12 14.85 6.92 3.74
C GLY A 12 15.22 6.72 5.21
N ILE A 13 15.87 5.59 5.56
CA ILE A 13 16.39 5.37 6.91
C ILE A 13 17.47 6.42 7.23
N PHE A 14 18.37 6.70 6.28
CA PHE A 14 19.37 7.73 6.44
C PHE A 14 18.73 9.12 6.62
N ALA A 15 17.77 9.49 5.78
CA ALA A 15 17.04 10.75 5.91
C ALA A 15 16.33 10.87 7.27
N PHE A 16 15.64 9.81 7.70
CA PHE A 16 15.00 9.73 9.02
C PHE A 16 15.99 9.99 10.16
N LEU A 17 17.15 9.33 10.13
CA LEU A 17 18.20 9.53 11.13
C LEU A 17 18.71 10.96 11.11
N MET A 18 18.95 11.53 9.93
CA MET A 18 19.41 12.92 9.79
C MET A 18 18.40 13.90 10.38
N PHE A 19 17.11 13.77 10.03
CA PHE A 19 16.07 14.65 10.58
C PHE A 19 15.99 14.60 12.10
N ASN A 20 16.04 13.39 12.68
CA ASN A 20 15.90 13.24 14.14
C ASN A 20 17.17 13.59 14.91
N LEU A 21 18.37 13.34 14.37
CA LEU A 21 19.64 13.73 15.00
C LEU A 21 19.86 15.24 14.96
N THR A 22 19.45 15.89 13.87
CA THR A 22 19.59 17.35 13.70
C THR A 22 18.38 18.13 14.21
N LEU A 23 17.32 17.45 14.64
CA LEU A 23 16.03 18.03 15.02
C LEU A 23 15.44 18.94 13.91
N MET A 24 15.72 18.60 12.65
CA MET A 24 15.27 19.34 11.47
C MET A 24 13.79 19.06 11.23
N LYS A 25 12.93 20.00 11.65
CA LYS A 25 11.47 19.89 11.61
C LYS A 25 10.87 20.07 10.22
N GLU A 26 11.60 20.76 9.34
CA GLU A 26 11.19 21.09 7.98
C GLU A 26 12.42 21.03 7.07
N GLY A 27 12.23 20.64 5.81
CA GLY A 27 13.30 20.50 4.81
C GLY A 27 13.28 19.15 4.11
N GLU A 28 14.07 19.06 3.06
CA GLU A 28 14.19 17.88 2.20
C GLU A 28 15.60 17.29 2.30
N ILE A 29 15.70 15.97 2.46
CA ILE A 29 16.95 15.22 2.38
C ILE A 29 16.74 14.04 1.45
N LEU A 30 17.49 13.99 0.34
CA LEU A 30 17.49 12.86 -0.60
C LEU A 30 16.09 12.51 -1.16
N GLY A 31 15.23 13.52 -1.42
CA GLY A 31 13.86 13.28 -1.91
C GLY A 31 12.85 12.89 -0.82
N TYR A 32 13.22 13.04 0.45
CA TYR A 32 12.36 12.84 1.61
C TYR A 32 12.13 14.15 2.33
N ASP A 33 10.88 14.43 2.68
CA ASP A 33 10.50 15.60 3.45
C ASP A 33 10.35 15.27 4.94
N ALA A 34 10.84 16.15 5.80
CA ALA A 34 10.56 16.10 7.22
C ALA A 34 9.07 16.40 7.47
N THR A 35 8.40 15.59 8.30
CA THR A 35 6.99 15.78 8.62
C THR A 35 6.72 15.42 10.07
N ILE A 36 6.11 16.35 10.81
CA ILE A 36 5.65 16.09 12.17
C ILE A 36 4.21 15.58 12.11
N ARG A 37 3.93 14.44 12.75
CA ARG A 37 2.59 13.87 12.82
C ARG A 37 2.15 13.72 14.28
N PRO A 38 0.90 14.09 14.62
CA PRO A 38 0.36 13.88 15.97
C PRO A 38 0.45 12.40 16.40
N GLY A 39 0.83 12.18 17.65
CA GLY A 39 0.93 10.85 18.26
C GLY A 39 2.23 10.09 17.97
N PHE A 40 3.20 10.69 17.27
CA PHE A 40 4.53 10.10 17.07
C PHE A 40 5.62 10.96 17.73
N PRO A 41 6.54 10.38 18.52
CA PRO A 41 7.55 11.12 19.28
C PRO A 41 8.78 11.51 18.44
N PHE A 42 8.68 11.46 17.12
CA PHE A 42 9.80 11.66 16.20
C PHE A 42 9.37 12.39 14.92
N ILE A 43 10.34 12.92 14.20
CA ILE A 43 10.15 13.57 12.90
C ILE A 43 10.04 12.45 11.84
N ALA A 44 8.87 12.32 11.24
CA ALA A 44 8.57 11.30 10.25
C ALA A 44 9.09 11.70 8.87
N ILE A 45 9.27 10.71 8.00
CA ILE A 45 9.61 10.92 6.59
C ILE A 45 8.38 10.89 5.69
N SER A 46 8.31 11.80 4.73
CA SER A 46 7.32 11.79 3.64
C SER A 46 7.99 12.06 2.28
N GLY A 47 7.22 12.21 1.20
CA GLY A 47 7.75 12.40 -0.16
C GLY A 47 7.35 11.28 -1.15
N GLY A 48 7.64 11.51 -2.44
CA GLY A 48 7.19 10.64 -3.54
C GLY A 48 7.79 9.22 -3.52
N ALA A 49 8.99 9.07 -2.94
CA ALA A 49 9.63 7.76 -2.76
C ALA A 49 8.83 6.85 -1.82
N VAL A 50 8.16 7.40 -0.80
CA VAL A 50 7.33 6.64 0.14
C VAL A 50 6.20 5.92 -0.59
N THR A 51 5.57 6.58 -1.56
CA THR A 51 4.50 5.98 -2.37
C THR A 51 4.98 4.76 -3.13
N SER A 52 6.18 4.82 -3.71
CA SER A 52 6.80 3.68 -4.39
C SER A 52 7.12 2.53 -3.43
N VAL A 53 7.53 2.84 -2.19
CA VAL A 53 7.76 1.82 -1.15
C VAL A 53 6.47 1.09 -0.79
N ILE A 54 5.33 1.77 -0.67
CA ILE A 54 4.05 1.10 -0.37
C ILE A 54 3.82 -0.05 -1.36
N PHE A 55 3.91 0.23 -2.65
CA PHE A 55 3.72 -0.80 -3.67
C PHE A 55 4.85 -1.86 -3.65
N LEU A 56 6.12 -1.43 -3.76
CA LEU A 56 7.25 -2.36 -3.90
C LEU A 56 7.44 -3.23 -2.66
N TYR A 57 7.28 -2.68 -1.46
CA TYR A 57 7.39 -3.43 -0.23
C TYR A 57 6.32 -4.52 -0.17
N PHE A 58 5.05 -4.19 -0.39
CA PHE A 58 3.98 -5.20 -0.32
C PHE A 58 4.07 -6.22 -1.45
N PHE A 59 4.62 -5.86 -2.61
CA PHE A 59 4.98 -6.82 -3.66
C PHE A 59 6.03 -7.82 -3.18
N PHE A 60 7.16 -7.36 -2.63
CA PHE A 60 8.21 -8.28 -2.17
C PHE A 60 7.83 -9.04 -0.89
N PHE A 61 7.03 -8.43 -0.02
CA PHE A 61 6.52 -9.05 1.19
C PHE A 61 5.55 -10.19 0.86
N SER A 62 4.58 -9.96 -0.03
CA SER A 62 3.69 -11.03 -0.50
C SER A 62 4.44 -12.13 -1.26
N LEU A 63 5.42 -11.75 -2.10
CA LEU A 63 6.30 -12.71 -2.78
C LEU A 63 7.08 -13.54 -1.78
N PHE A 64 7.57 -12.93 -0.71
CA PHE A 64 8.23 -13.63 0.37
C PHE A 64 7.32 -14.66 1.01
N LEU A 65 6.07 -14.32 1.33
CA LEU A 65 5.15 -15.24 1.99
C LEU A 65 4.90 -16.53 1.18
N VAL A 66 5.03 -16.48 -0.16
CA VAL A 66 4.77 -17.63 -1.04
C VAL A 66 6.02 -18.28 -1.64
N THR A 67 7.21 -17.72 -1.47
CA THR A 67 8.44 -18.24 -2.10
C THR A 67 9.27 -19.12 -1.16
N ARG A 68 9.65 -20.33 -1.60
CA ARG A 68 10.46 -21.28 -0.81
C ARG A 68 11.88 -20.78 -0.54
N LYS A 69 12.61 -20.41 -1.60
CA LYS A 69 14.01 -19.95 -1.53
C LYS A 69 14.08 -18.47 -1.86
N LEU A 70 14.57 -17.69 -0.92
CA LEU A 70 14.71 -16.25 -1.05
C LEU A 70 16.15 -15.89 -1.41
N VAL A 71 16.29 -14.76 -2.08
CA VAL A 71 17.60 -14.13 -2.22
C VAL A 71 17.90 -13.42 -0.90
N LYS A 72 19.17 -13.36 -0.47
CA LYS A 72 19.59 -12.66 0.76
C LYS A 72 19.04 -11.23 0.84
N LEU A 73 18.98 -10.54 -0.30
CA LEU A 73 18.45 -9.18 -0.42
C LEU A 73 16.95 -9.06 -0.08
N ASP A 74 16.16 -10.11 -0.31
CA ASP A 74 14.72 -10.11 0.03
C ASP A 74 14.53 -10.04 1.55
N TRP A 75 15.34 -10.77 2.31
CA TRP A 75 15.33 -10.70 3.78
C TRP A 75 15.68 -9.30 4.29
N ILE A 76 16.73 -8.71 3.72
CA ILE A 76 17.18 -7.36 4.10
C ILE A 76 16.06 -6.35 3.80
N ASN A 77 15.47 -6.39 2.60
CA ASN A 77 14.39 -5.49 2.21
C ASN A 77 13.16 -5.61 3.11
N ILE A 78 12.80 -6.82 3.53
CA ILE A 78 11.63 -7.02 4.40
C ILE A 78 11.89 -6.44 5.77
N THR A 79 13.05 -6.73 6.35
CA THR A 79 13.44 -6.20 7.66
C THR A 79 13.53 -4.68 7.63
N LEU A 80 14.28 -4.09 6.69
CA LEU A 80 14.40 -2.64 6.56
C LEU A 80 13.05 -1.99 6.27
N GLY A 81 12.20 -2.63 5.48
CA GLY A 81 10.88 -2.09 5.17
C GLY A 81 9.92 -2.07 6.35
N VAL A 82 10.03 -3.00 7.32
CA VAL A 82 9.27 -2.88 8.58
C VAL A 82 9.62 -1.58 9.29
N PHE A 83 10.91 -1.32 9.52
CA PHE A 83 11.36 -0.08 10.17
C PHE A 83 10.98 1.17 9.38
N TYR A 84 11.16 1.13 8.06
CA TYR A 84 10.79 2.23 7.18
C TYR A 84 9.31 2.59 7.31
N ILE A 85 8.40 1.60 7.37
CA ILE A 85 6.97 1.85 7.54
C ILE A 85 6.71 2.61 8.84
N PHE A 86 7.37 2.24 9.94
CA PHE A 86 7.29 3.00 11.20
C PHE A 86 7.76 4.45 11.03
N PHE A 87 8.86 4.68 10.31
CA PHE A 87 9.42 6.02 10.10
C PHE A 87 8.50 6.94 9.27
N THR A 88 7.62 6.38 8.44
CA THR A 88 6.63 7.19 7.70
C THR A 88 5.48 7.70 8.57
N SER A 89 5.25 7.08 9.74
CA SER A 89 4.12 7.40 10.63
C SER A 89 2.73 7.29 9.96
N ARG A 90 2.60 6.46 8.91
CA ARG A 90 1.34 6.29 8.16
C ARG A 90 0.59 5.05 8.65
N ARG A 91 -0.41 5.29 9.52
CA ARG A 91 -1.22 4.26 10.18
C ARG A 91 -1.84 3.22 9.23
N VAL A 92 -2.34 3.66 8.06
CA VAL A 92 -2.93 2.75 7.05
C VAL A 92 -1.92 1.71 6.53
N ILE A 93 -0.63 2.02 6.53
CA ILE A 93 0.40 1.08 6.06
C ILE A 93 0.59 -0.05 7.08
N PHE A 94 0.42 0.21 8.38
CA PHE A 94 0.40 -0.84 9.40
C PHE A 94 -0.77 -1.81 9.17
N LEU A 95 -1.97 -1.27 8.88
CA LEU A 95 -3.13 -2.10 8.52
C LEU A 95 -2.84 -2.95 7.27
N ASN A 96 -2.21 -2.37 6.24
CA ASN A 96 -1.84 -3.09 5.03
C ASN A 96 -0.91 -4.27 5.30
N PHE A 97 -0.06 -4.21 6.32
CA PHE A 97 0.79 -5.34 6.72
C PHE A 97 -0.05 -6.56 7.12
N PHE A 98 -1.09 -6.35 7.92
CA PHE A 98 -2.02 -7.42 8.30
C PHE A 98 -2.88 -7.88 7.13
N LEU A 99 -3.39 -6.94 6.32
CA LEU A 99 -4.18 -7.26 5.14
C LEU A 99 -3.39 -8.03 4.07
N ALA A 100 -2.07 -7.85 3.99
CA ALA A 100 -1.22 -8.61 3.07
C ALA A 100 -1.33 -10.13 3.30
N PHE A 101 -1.32 -10.58 4.56
CA PHE A 101 -1.52 -11.99 4.89
C PHE A 101 -2.89 -12.48 4.40
N PHE A 102 -3.94 -11.72 4.67
CA PHE A 102 -5.30 -12.04 4.25
C PHE A 102 -5.43 -12.14 2.72
N PHE A 103 -4.96 -11.14 1.98
CA PHE A 103 -5.02 -11.13 0.52
C PHE A 103 -4.20 -12.27 -0.11
N VAL A 104 -3.00 -12.55 0.40
CA VAL A 104 -2.20 -13.70 -0.07
C VAL A 104 -2.97 -15.00 0.13
N PHE A 105 -3.51 -15.21 1.34
CA PHE A 105 -4.29 -16.41 1.64
C PHE A 105 -5.52 -16.57 0.75
N LEU A 106 -6.25 -15.47 0.49
CA LEU A 106 -7.41 -15.45 -0.39
C LEU A 106 -7.03 -15.78 -1.84
N LEU A 107 -5.98 -15.15 -2.37
CA LEU A 107 -5.58 -15.29 -3.78
C LEU A 107 -4.97 -16.66 -4.10
N ILE A 108 -4.29 -17.31 -3.15
CA ILE A 108 -3.77 -18.68 -3.35
C ILE A 108 -4.90 -19.66 -3.70
N ARG A 109 -6.14 -19.42 -3.24
CA ARG A 109 -7.29 -20.30 -3.52
C ARG A 109 -7.66 -20.35 -5.00
N PHE A 110 -7.32 -19.30 -5.76
CA PHE A 110 -7.56 -19.21 -7.20
C PHE A 110 -6.50 -19.93 -8.06
N LEU A 111 -5.49 -20.55 -7.45
CA LEU A 111 -4.49 -21.33 -8.17
C LEU A 111 -4.96 -22.76 -8.46
N ASN A 112 -4.31 -23.40 -9.44
CA ASN A 112 -4.50 -24.83 -9.72
C ASN A 112 -4.07 -25.68 -8.51
N GLN A 113 -4.69 -26.86 -8.33
CA GLN A 113 -4.54 -27.71 -7.13
C GLN A 113 -3.08 -27.92 -6.70
N ASN A 114 -2.21 -28.30 -7.64
CA ASN A 114 -0.80 -28.58 -7.36
C ASN A 114 -0.07 -27.34 -6.81
N LYS A 115 -0.24 -26.19 -7.49
CA LYS A 115 0.39 -24.93 -7.08
C LYS A 115 -0.23 -24.37 -5.80
N ARG A 116 -1.54 -24.51 -5.62
CA ARG A 116 -2.25 -24.12 -4.40
C ARG A 116 -1.67 -24.83 -3.18
N THR A 117 -1.56 -26.16 -3.21
CA THR A 117 -1.01 -26.93 -2.09
C THR A 117 0.45 -26.56 -1.81
N GLU A 118 1.25 -26.37 -2.86
CA GLU A 118 2.64 -25.90 -2.75
C GLU A 118 2.72 -24.58 -1.99
N LEU A 119 1.99 -23.54 -2.44
CA LEU A 119 2.07 -22.20 -1.88
C LEU A 119 1.42 -22.09 -0.50
N ILE A 120 0.30 -22.78 -0.23
CA ILE A 120 -0.32 -22.81 1.11
C ILE A 120 0.66 -23.37 2.13
N THR A 121 1.41 -24.42 1.78
CA THR A 121 2.37 -25.04 2.70
C THR A 121 3.50 -24.05 3.05
N VAL A 122 4.02 -23.33 2.06
CA VAL A 122 5.05 -22.30 2.27
C VAL A 122 4.52 -21.15 3.12
N TYR A 123 3.34 -20.64 2.75
CA TYR A 123 2.64 -19.57 3.45
C TYR A 123 2.44 -19.92 4.93
N LYS A 124 1.83 -21.07 5.24
CA LYS A 124 1.60 -21.51 6.62
C LYS A 124 2.90 -21.64 7.41
N LYS A 125 3.96 -22.19 6.82
CA LYS A 125 5.27 -22.31 7.48
C LYS A 125 5.86 -20.94 7.83
N LYS A 126 5.82 -19.99 6.90
CA LYS A 126 6.37 -18.64 7.12
C LYS A 126 5.55 -17.82 8.10
N VAL A 127 4.23 -17.82 7.93
CA VAL A 127 3.31 -17.13 8.83
C VAL A 127 3.40 -17.71 10.23
N GLY A 128 3.41 -19.04 10.37
CA GLY A 128 3.62 -19.71 11.66
C GLY A 128 4.95 -19.35 12.30
N PHE A 129 6.04 -19.29 11.52
CA PHE A 129 7.34 -18.84 12.02
C PHE A 129 7.33 -17.37 12.47
N MET A 130 6.69 -16.48 11.72
CA MET A 130 6.57 -15.06 12.11
C MET A 130 5.77 -14.88 13.39
N PHE A 131 4.64 -15.59 13.55
CA PHE A 131 3.86 -15.58 14.79
C PHE A 131 4.63 -16.19 15.97
N PHE A 132 5.44 -17.23 15.72
CA PHE A 132 6.32 -17.78 16.74
C PHE A 132 7.35 -16.74 17.22
N ILE A 133 8.05 -16.06 16.30
CA ILE A 133 8.98 -14.98 16.67
C ILE A 133 8.27 -13.84 17.39
N LEU A 134 7.09 -13.42 16.90
CA LEU A 134 6.29 -12.38 17.56
C LEU A 134 5.90 -12.79 18.99
N SER A 135 5.50 -14.05 19.20
CA SER A 135 5.17 -14.56 20.53
C SER A 135 6.36 -14.53 21.48
N ILE A 136 7.57 -14.84 20.99
CA ILE A 136 8.81 -14.72 21.77
C ILE A 136 9.07 -13.26 22.15
N ILE A 137 8.95 -12.34 21.19
CA ILE A 137 9.13 -10.89 21.44
C ILE A 137 8.14 -10.40 22.50
N VAL A 138 6.87 -10.77 22.37
CA VAL A 138 5.83 -10.40 23.34
C VAL A 138 6.16 -10.98 24.72
N VAL A 139 6.42 -12.28 24.84
CA VAL A 139 6.76 -12.92 26.13
C VAL A 139 8.01 -12.28 26.75
N PHE A 140 9.06 -12.04 25.97
CA PHE A 140 10.27 -11.37 26.42
C PHE A 140 9.95 -9.96 26.93
N SER A 141 9.18 -9.19 26.17
CA SER A 141 8.82 -7.81 26.52
C SER A 141 7.99 -7.73 27.81
N LEU A 142 7.12 -8.72 28.05
CA LEU A 142 6.35 -8.85 29.28
C LEU A 142 7.23 -9.26 30.48
N PHE A 143 8.13 -10.22 30.27
CA PHE A 143 9.03 -10.71 31.31
C PHE A 143 9.95 -9.61 31.87
N TYR A 144 10.43 -8.72 31.01
CA TYR A 144 11.29 -7.59 31.39
C TYR A 144 10.52 -6.31 31.73
N GLY A 145 9.17 -6.33 31.72
CA GLY A 145 8.36 -5.15 31.98
C GLY A 145 8.60 -4.00 30.99
N LEU A 146 9.00 -4.33 29.76
CA LEU A 146 9.27 -3.34 28.70
C LEU A 146 7.98 -2.79 28.07
N VAL A 147 6.84 -3.41 28.36
CA VAL A 147 5.53 -3.04 27.83
C VAL A 147 4.68 -2.46 28.93
N ASP A 148 4.31 -1.20 28.73
CA ASP A 148 3.23 -0.57 29.48
C ASP A 148 1.92 -0.77 28.70
N PHE A 149 1.04 -1.61 29.23
CA PHE A 149 -0.25 -1.90 28.61
C PHE A 149 -1.21 -0.71 28.65
N GLU A 150 -1.05 0.20 29.62
CA GLU A 150 -1.84 1.42 29.71
C GLU A 150 -1.42 2.36 28.57
N ALA A 151 -0.12 2.55 28.37
CA ALA A 151 0.40 3.33 27.23
C ALA A 151 0.00 2.75 25.86
N ILE A 152 -0.06 1.42 25.73
CA ILE A 152 -0.58 0.78 24.50
C ILE A 152 -2.08 1.01 24.34
N GLY A 153 -2.85 0.89 25.43
CA GLY A 153 -4.29 1.18 25.45
C GLY A 153 -4.57 2.61 25.01
N ASP A 154 -3.89 3.58 25.64
CA ASP A 154 -3.97 4.99 25.30
C ASP A 154 -3.55 5.25 23.85
N PHE A 155 -2.48 4.62 23.38
CA PHE A 155 -2.06 4.73 21.99
C PHE A 155 -3.13 4.17 21.05
N LEU A 156 -3.75 3.03 21.36
CA LEU A 156 -4.80 2.42 20.55
C LEU A 156 -6.06 3.28 20.53
N ASP A 157 -6.50 3.82 21.66
CA ASP A 157 -7.68 4.68 21.76
C ASP A 157 -7.48 6.00 20.99
N ASN A 158 -6.29 6.62 21.13
CA ASN A 158 -5.91 7.79 20.34
C ASN A 158 -5.68 7.47 18.85
N THR A 159 -5.40 6.20 18.52
CA THR A 159 -5.14 5.76 17.14
C THR A 159 -6.42 5.37 16.41
N ILE A 160 -7.39 4.77 17.11
CA ILE A 160 -8.67 4.28 16.60
C ILE A 160 -9.72 5.42 16.50
N GLY A 161 -9.43 6.59 17.06
CA GLY A 161 -10.10 7.83 16.67
C GLY A 161 -11.32 8.19 17.51
N ASN A 162 -11.16 8.23 18.83
CA ASN A 162 -12.10 8.93 19.72
C ASN A 162 -11.92 10.46 19.70
N ASP A 163 -11.10 10.98 18.78
CA ASP A 163 -10.84 12.42 18.67
C ASP A 163 -11.95 13.07 17.83
N ASN A 164 -12.99 13.55 18.51
CA ASN A 164 -14.13 14.26 17.88
C ASN A 164 -13.70 15.50 17.07
N ASN A 165 -12.44 15.95 17.20
CA ASN A 165 -11.87 17.06 16.47
C ASN A 165 -11.00 16.63 15.28
N ASP A 166 -11.01 15.37 14.84
CA ASP A 166 -10.25 14.95 13.65
C ASP A 166 -10.69 15.77 12.42
N PRO A 167 -9.78 16.57 11.81
CA PRO A 167 -10.08 17.38 10.62
C PRO A 167 -10.60 16.57 9.43
N ARG A 168 -10.38 15.24 9.41
CA ARG A 168 -10.91 14.33 8.39
C ARG A 168 -12.40 14.12 8.51
N ILE A 169 -12.98 14.19 9.71
CA ILE A 169 -14.43 14.07 9.92
C ILE A 169 -15.12 15.29 9.30
N ALA A 170 -14.65 16.50 9.62
CA ALA A 170 -15.17 17.73 9.01
C ALA A 170 -15.00 17.75 7.48
N GLN A 171 -13.86 17.26 6.96
CA GLN A 171 -13.65 17.12 5.53
C GLN A 171 -14.63 16.11 4.91
N PHE A 172 -14.87 14.97 5.56
CA PHE A 172 -15.82 13.97 5.10
C PHE A 172 -17.24 14.56 4.99
N GLU A 173 -17.71 15.23 6.05
CA GLU A 173 -19.05 15.85 6.08
C GLU A 173 -19.21 16.90 4.97
N SER A 174 -18.19 17.75 4.79
CA SER A 174 -18.17 18.78 3.74
C SER A 174 -18.26 18.18 2.33
N LEU A 175 -17.49 17.13 2.04
CA LEU A 175 -17.50 16.45 0.74
C LEU A 175 -18.83 15.75 0.47
N ILE A 176 -19.41 15.10 1.48
CA ILE A 176 -20.70 14.44 1.36
C ILE A 176 -21.82 15.46 1.15
N ALA A 177 -21.84 16.56 1.91
CA ALA A 177 -22.82 17.63 1.73
C ALA A 177 -22.78 18.18 0.31
N GLY A 178 -21.59 18.47 -0.22
CA GLY A 178 -21.44 18.94 -1.59
C GLY A 178 -21.84 17.87 -2.63
N TRP A 179 -21.58 16.59 -2.38
CA TRP A 179 -22.01 15.50 -3.27
C TRP A 179 -23.54 15.40 -3.34
N VAL A 180 -24.24 15.55 -2.21
CA VAL A 180 -25.70 15.48 -2.14
C VAL A 180 -26.38 16.54 -3.02
N GLU A 181 -25.74 17.70 -3.22
CA GLU A 181 -26.24 18.74 -4.14
C GLU A 181 -26.16 18.32 -5.61
N LYS A 182 -25.14 17.53 -6.00
CA LYS A 182 -24.91 17.07 -7.39
C LYS A 182 -24.52 15.59 -7.45
N PRO A 183 -25.43 14.67 -7.13
CA PRO A 183 -25.07 13.28 -6.84
C PRO A 183 -24.61 12.48 -8.07
N LEU A 184 -25.11 12.81 -9.26
CA LEU A 184 -24.88 12.03 -10.49
C LEU A 184 -23.50 12.31 -11.11
N LEU A 185 -23.23 13.58 -11.42
CA LEU A 185 -22.01 14.01 -12.13
C LEU A 185 -20.98 14.69 -11.22
N GLY A 186 -21.34 15.01 -9.97
CA GLY A 186 -20.46 15.69 -9.03
C GLY A 186 -20.35 17.19 -9.29
N ASN A 187 -19.45 17.83 -8.55
CA ASN A 187 -19.22 19.27 -8.59
C ASN A 187 -18.18 19.72 -9.62
N GLY A 188 -17.44 18.79 -10.22
CA GLY A 188 -16.31 19.05 -11.12
C GLY A 188 -14.97 18.92 -10.40
N THR A 189 -13.97 18.43 -11.13
CA THR A 189 -12.59 18.29 -10.64
C THR A 189 -11.97 19.67 -10.36
N GLY A 190 -11.23 19.81 -9.27
CA GLY A 190 -10.56 21.08 -8.90
C GLY A 190 -11.48 22.09 -8.21
N VAL A 191 -12.72 21.69 -7.89
CA VAL A 191 -13.64 22.49 -7.09
C VAL A 191 -13.40 22.24 -5.60
N ASN A 192 -13.43 23.32 -4.82
CA ASN A 192 -13.34 23.26 -3.38
C ASN A 192 -14.71 23.00 -2.74
N ALA A 193 -14.74 22.07 -1.78
CA ALA A 193 -15.79 21.91 -0.81
C ALA A 193 -15.68 23.02 0.24
N SER A 194 -16.67 23.13 1.14
CA SER A 194 -16.68 24.17 2.17
C SER A 194 -15.47 24.11 3.11
N VAL A 195 -14.90 22.92 3.33
CA VAL A 195 -13.69 22.73 4.14
C VAL A 195 -12.47 22.58 3.22
N ILE A 196 -11.67 23.64 3.14
CA ILE A 196 -10.42 23.69 2.37
C ILE A 196 -9.25 23.32 3.27
N ARG A 197 -8.41 22.36 2.83
CA ARG A 197 -7.24 21.88 3.59
C ARG A 197 -5.93 21.86 2.80
N SER A 198 -5.96 22.26 1.53
CA SER A 198 -4.80 22.34 0.67
C SER A 198 -4.86 23.66 -0.10
N ASP A 199 -3.69 24.22 -0.38
CA ASP A 199 -3.56 25.40 -1.25
C ASP A 199 -3.92 25.06 -2.71
N ILE A 200 -3.87 23.77 -3.09
CA ILE A 200 -4.26 23.29 -4.42
C ILE A 200 -5.76 22.95 -4.39
N PRO A 201 -6.59 23.65 -5.17
CA PRO A 201 -8.02 23.40 -5.20
C PRO A 201 -8.38 21.96 -5.57
N GLY A 202 -9.41 21.40 -4.94
CA GLY A 202 -9.87 20.03 -5.16
C GLY A 202 -8.95 18.93 -4.57
N THR A 203 -7.91 19.30 -3.83
CA THR A 203 -7.01 18.32 -3.20
C THR A 203 -7.45 17.99 -1.78
N TYR A 204 -7.81 16.73 -1.55
CA TYR A 204 -8.29 16.23 -0.26
C TYR A 204 -7.54 14.97 0.18
N GLU A 205 -7.56 14.67 1.47
CA GLU A 205 -6.94 13.46 2.02
C GLU A 205 -7.78 12.20 1.74
N LEU A 206 -9.11 12.35 1.72
CA LEU A 206 -10.08 11.28 1.53
C LEU A 206 -10.37 11.01 0.05
N SER A 207 -9.41 10.40 -0.65
CA SER A 207 -9.41 10.30 -2.12
C SER A 207 -10.69 9.76 -2.76
N TYR A 208 -11.31 8.72 -2.18
CA TYR A 208 -12.51 8.13 -2.77
C TYR A 208 -13.77 8.95 -2.53
N ILE A 209 -13.84 9.63 -1.37
CA ILE A 209 -14.93 10.55 -1.06
C ILE A 209 -14.79 11.82 -1.90
N ALA A 210 -13.56 12.31 -2.08
CA ALA A 210 -13.26 13.38 -3.00
C ALA A 210 -13.67 13.04 -4.43
N MET A 211 -13.35 11.84 -4.92
CA MET A 211 -13.75 11.42 -6.26
C MET A 211 -15.28 11.34 -6.42
N LEU A 212 -15.99 10.91 -5.38
CA LEU A 212 -17.45 10.92 -5.35
C LEU A 212 -18.02 12.35 -5.40
N PHE A 213 -17.45 13.28 -4.62
CA PHE A 213 -17.80 14.69 -4.63
C PHE A 213 -17.54 15.36 -6.00
N GLU A 214 -16.37 15.13 -6.59
CA GLU A 214 -15.95 15.78 -7.84
C GLU A 214 -16.65 15.21 -9.06
N ARG A 215 -16.84 13.88 -9.12
CA ARG A 215 -17.27 13.16 -10.34
C ARG A 215 -18.61 12.44 -10.20
N GLY A 216 -19.23 12.53 -9.03
CA GLY A 216 -20.51 11.91 -8.73
C GLY A 216 -20.45 10.38 -8.75
N ILE A 217 -21.62 9.77 -8.59
CA ILE A 217 -21.74 8.30 -8.58
C ILE A 217 -21.37 7.69 -9.93
N ILE A 218 -21.59 8.39 -11.04
CA ILE A 218 -21.26 7.89 -12.38
C ILE A 218 -19.74 7.76 -12.53
N GLY A 219 -18.98 8.81 -12.19
CA GLY A 219 -17.51 8.76 -12.20
C GLY A 219 -16.95 7.70 -11.24
N MET A 220 -17.55 7.58 -10.06
CA MET A 220 -17.20 6.54 -9.08
C MET A 220 -17.40 5.14 -9.64
N LEU A 221 -18.55 4.85 -10.26
CA LEU A 221 -18.85 3.56 -10.84
C LEU A 221 -17.92 3.22 -12.01
N ILE A 222 -17.59 4.18 -12.87
CA ILE A 222 -16.63 3.97 -13.97
C ILE A 222 -15.28 3.54 -13.41
N PHE A 223 -14.76 4.27 -12.43
CA PHE A 223 -13.47 3.97 -11.79
C PHE A 223 -13.46 2.59 -11.12
N VAL A 224 -14.49 2.29 -10.31
CA VAL A 224 -14.61 0.99 -9.64
C VAL A 224 -14.72 -0.14 -10.67
N THR A 225 -15.50 0.05 -11.73
CA THR A 225 -15.66 -0.96 -12.80
C THR A 225 -14.34 -1.22 -13.51
N GLN A 226 -13.58 -0.19 -13.88
CA GLN A 226 -12.26 -0.33 -14.48
C GLN A 226 -11.30 -1.10 -13.59
N TYR A 227 -11.28 -0.78 -12.29
CA TYR A 227 -10.47 -1.47 -11.30
C TYR A 227 -10.88 -2.95 -11.16
N LEU A 228 -12.17 -3.25 -11.07
CA LEU A 228 -12.67 -4.63 -10.97
C LEU A 228 -12.37 -5.45 -12.22
N ILE A 229 -12.49 -4.87 -13.42
CA ILE A 229 -12.10 -5.51 -14.68
C ILE A 229 -10.61 -5.83 -14.67
N LEU A 230 -9.76 -4.87 -14.25
CA LEU A 230 -8.32 -5.07 -14.12
C LEU A 230 -8.00 -6.23 -13.18
N MET A 231 -8.63 -6.27 -12.00
CA MET A 231 -8.42 -7.33 -11.02
C MET A 231 -8.93 -8.68 -11.51
N PHE A 232 -10.11 -8.72 -12.14
CA PHE A 232 -10.66 -9.95 -12.72
C PHE A 232 -9.68 -10.58 -13.72
N TRP A 233 -9.20 -9.82 -14.70
CA TRP A 233 -8.27 -10.34 -15.69
C TRP A 233 -6.90 -10.70 -15.09
N SER A 234 -6.42 -9.95 -14.10
CA SER A 234 -5.18 -10.26 -13.40
C SER A 234 -5.29 -11.59 -12.64
N ILE A 235 -6.43 -11.86 -11.98
CA ILE A 235 -6.71 -13.12 -11.30
C ILE A 235 -6.76 -14.28 -12.31
N GLN A 236 -7.33 -14.07 -13.49
CA GLN A 236 -7.29 -15.08 -14.56
C GLN A 236 -5.86 -15.38 -15.03
N GLY A 237 -4.98 -14.38 -14.98
CA GLY A 237 -3.55 -14.51 -15.21
C GLY A 237 -2.84 -15.48 -14.27
N LEU A 238 -3.35 -15.71 -13.04
CA LEU A 238 -2.77 -16.66 -12.08
C LEU A 238 -2.71 -18.10 -12.61
N LYS A 239 -3.61 -18.48 -13.51
CA LYS A 239 -3.69 -19.83 -14.10
C LYS A 239 -3.12 -19.91 -15.51
N LYS A 240 -3.05 -18.80 -16.25
CA LYS A 240 -2.85 -18.77 -17.70
C LYS A 240 -1.58 -18.06 -18.16
N SER A 241 -0.92 -17.32 -17.27
CA SER A 241 0.24 -16.51 -17.63
C SER A 241 1.52 -17.33 -17.76
N ILE A 242 2.39 -16.89 -18.68
CA ILE A 242 3.79 -17.33 -18.74
C ILE A 242 4.61 -16.83 -17.52
N VAL A 243 4.16 -15.74 -16.91
CA VAL A 243 4.75 -15.22 -15.67
C VAL A 243 4.39 -16.16 -14.52
N GLU A 244 5.38 -16.54 -13.71
CA GLU A 244 5.10 -17.43 -12.59
C GLU A 244 4.02 -16.87 -11.66
N CYS A 245 3.06 -17.72 -11.30
CA CYS A 245 1.88 -17.34 -10.52
C CYS A 245 2.20 -16.59 -9.21
N ARG A 246 3.36 -16.84 -8.58
CA ARG A 246 3.80 -16.12 -7.38
C ARG A 246 3.99 -14.62 -7.62
N TYR A 247 4.51 -14.22 -8.78
CA TYR A 247 4.70 -12.80 -9.12
C TYR A 247 3.38 -12.14 -9.46
N VAL A 248 2.52 -12.83 -10.22
CA VAL A 248 1.16 -12.37 -10.52
C VAL A 248 0.35 -12.17 -9.23
N LEU A 249 0.41 -13.13 -8.31
CA LEU A 249 -0.26 -13.05 -7.01
C LEU A 249 0.26 -11.84 -6.21
N SER A 250 1.57 -11.71 -6.11
CA SER A 250 2.21 -10.63 -5.34
C SER A 250 1.88 -9.24 -5.90
N LEU A 251 1.77 -9.14 -7.23
CA LEU A 251 1.34 -7.94 -7.91
C LEU A 251 -0.10 -7.56 -7.54
N ILE A 252 -1.04 -8.51 -7.61
CA ILE A 252 -2.43 -8.26 -7.26
C ILE A 252 -2.53 -7.81 -5.80
N VAL A 253 -1.81 -8.47 -4.88
CA VAL A 253 -1.76 -8.07 -3.46
C VAL A 253 -1.26 -6.63 -3.32
N ALA A 254 -0.13 -6.29 -3.93
CA ALA A 254 0.46 -4.96 -3.85
C ALA A 254 -0.47 -3.87 -4.39
N VAL A 255 -1.12 -4.10 -5.53
CA VAL A 255 -2.10 -3.16 -6.09
C VAL A 255 -3.29 -2.97 -5.14
N ASN A 256 -3.87 -4.04 -4.60
CA ASN A 256 -5.00 -3.93 -3.66
C ASN A 256 -4.64 -3.14 -2.40
N LEU A 257 -3.48 -3.43 -1.80
CA LEU A 257 -3.00 -2.72 -0.62
C LEU A 257 -2.68 -1.25 -0.93
N PHE A 258 -2.16 -0.97 -2.12
CA PHE A 258 -1.95 0.41 -2.56
C PHE A 258 -3.28 1.18 -2.65
N MET A 259 -4.31 0.57 -3.23
CA MET A 259 -5.65 1.18 -3.30
C MET A 259 -6.21 1.47 -1.90
N ILE A 260 -6.03 0.54 -0.95
CA ILE A 260 -6.44 0.77 0.45
C ILE A 260 -5.65 1.93 1.07
N ALA A 261 -4.34 2.01 0.84
CA ALA A 261 -3.53 3.13 1.30
C ALA A 261 -4.04 4.45 0.70
N ASN A 262 -4.43 4.44 -0.57
CA ASN A 262 -4.97 5.58 -1.29
C ASN A 262 -6.29 6.12 -0.70
N ALA A 263 -7.06 5.31 0.03
CA ALA A 263 -8.28 5.79 0.66
C ALA A 263 -8.05 6.93 1.67
N THR A 264 -6.86 6.95 2.29
CA THR A 264 -6.51 7.88 3.39
C THR A 264 -5.47 8.93 3.01
N ASN A 265 -4.92 8.83 1.79
CA ASN A 265 -3.95 9.75 1.22
C ASN A 265 -4.06 9.70 -0.32
N PRO A 266 -4.06 10.85 -1.04
CA PRO A 266 -4.33 10.90 -2.49
C PRO A 266 -3.13 10.51 -3.35
N TYR A 267 -2.66 9.28 -3.22
CA TYR A 267 -1.53 8.80 -4.01
C TYR A 267 -1.83 8.73 -5.51
N LEU A 268 -3.05 8.34 -5.91
CA LEU A 268 -3.48 8.30 -7.31
C LEU A 268 -3.72 9.69 -7.92
N GLY A 269 -3.79 10.73 -7.09
CA GLY A 269 -3.96 12.12 -7.57
C GLY A 269 -2.71 12.64 -8.28
N ALA A 270 -1.53 12.09 -7.97
CA ALA A 270 -0.28 12.44 -8.64
C ALA A 270 -0.02 11.49 -9.82
N PHE A 271 0.27 12.07 -10.99
CA PHE A 271 0.55 11.31 -12.23
C PHE A 271 1.69 10.29 -12.05
N ASP A 272 2.76 10.70 -11.35
CA ASP A 272 3.96 9.90 -11.13
C ASP A 272 3.73 8.64 -10.31
N HIS A 273 2.55 8.47 -9.72
CA HIS A 273 2.20 7.31 -8.92
C HIS A 273 1.33 6.32 -9.70
N ILE A 274 0.82 6.62 -10.88
CA ILE A 274 -0.11 5.73 -11.59
C ILE A 274 0.60 4.49 -12.18
N TRP A 275 1.94 4.49 -12.22
CA TRP A 275 2.74 3.51 -12.96
C TRP A 275 2.47 2.04 -12.58
N PHE A 276 2.18 1.74 -11.32
CA PHE A 276 1.94 0.36 -10.88
C PHE A 276 0.65 -0.23 -11.44
N LEU A 277 -0.31 0.59 -11.90
CA LEU A 277 -1.54 0.12 -12.57
C LEU A 277 -1.25 -0.43 -13.96
N PHE A 278 -0.13 -0.06 -14.59
CA PHE A 278 0.27 -0.64 -15.88
C PHE A 278 0.86 -2.05 -15.73
N LEU A 279 1.41 -2.40 -14.56
CA LEU A 279 1.99 -3.74 -14.36
C LEU A 279 0.95 -4.86 -14.50
N PRO A 280 -0.25 -4.78 -13.91
CA PRO A 280 -1.30 -5.77 -14.14
C PRO A 280 -1.69 -5.88 -15.62
N ILE A 281 -1.76 -4.75 -16.34
CA ILE A 281 -2.06 -4.73 -17.79
C ILE A 281 -1.02 -5.54 -18.57
N VAL A 282 0.27 -5.36 -18.27
CA VAL A 282 1.35 -6.14 -18.88
C VAL A 282 1.16 -7.63 -18.61
N ILE A 283 0.86 -8.03 -17.37
CA ILE A 283 0.63 -9.45 -17.04
C ILE A 283 -0.59 -10.01 -17.77
N ILE A 284 -1.68 -9.23 -17.88
CA ILE A 284 -2.88 -9.63 -18.61
C ILE A 284 -2.54 -9.89 -20.08
N ASN A 285 -1.78 -9.00 -20.72
CA ASN A 285 -1.36 -9.17 -22.11
C ASN A 285 -0.50 -10.43 -22.29
N LEU A 286 0.51 -10.60 -21.44
CA LEU A 286 1.36 -11.80 -21.44
C LEU A 286 0.61 -13.10 -21.12
N SER A 287 -0.60 -13.02 -20.56
CA SER A 287 -1.45 -14.19 -20.26
C SER A 287 -2.39 -14.60 -21.39
N LYS A 288 -2.63 -13.72 -22.38
CA LYS A 288 -3.55 -13.99 -23.50
C LYS A 288 -2.87 -14.69 -24.68
N ASP A 289 -1.55 -14.58 -24.82
CA ASP A 289 -0.82 -15.07 -25.99
C ASP A 289 -0.51 -16.58 -26.02
N ASN A 290 -0.89 -17.36 -25.01
CA ASN A 290 -0.75 -18.83 -25.05
C ASN A 290 -1.70 -19.54 -26.04
N LYS A 291 -2.48 -18.81 -26.84
CA LYS A 291 -3.18 -19.34 -28.03
C LYS A 291 -2.66 -18.82 -29.37
N ASN A 292 -1.76 -17.83 -29.36
CA ASN A 292 -1.19 -17.24 -30.57
C ASN A 292 0.33 -17.23 -30.45
N GLU A 293 0.96 -18.35 -30.80
CA GLU A 293 2.42 -18.48 -30.99
C GLU A 293 3.01 -17.54 -32.07
N ASN A 294 2.30 -16.51 -32.57
CA ASN A 294 2.68 -15.79 -33.79
C ASN A 294 2.37 -14.30 -33.81
N LEU A 295 2.44 -13.57 -32.69
CA LEU A 295 2.43 -12.10 -32.74
C LEU A 295 3.64 -11.51 -32.00
N CYS A 296 4.65 -11.16 -32.81
CA CYS A 296 5.68 -10.15 -32.54
C CYS A 296 7.03 -10.55 -31.89
N LEU A 297 7.58 -11.75 -32.14
CA LEU A 297 9.05 -11.97 -32.04
C LEU A 297 9.61 -12.88 -33.16
N ASN A 298 9.02 -12.80 -34.35
CA ASN A 298 9.65 -13.40 -35.52
C ASN A 298 9.42 -12.51 -36.76
N LYS A 299 10.31 -11.52 -36.92
CA LYS A 299 10.94 -11.10 -38.18
C LYS A 299 11.82 -9.88 -37.93
N SER A 300 13.12 -10.13 -37.92
CA SER A 300 14.19 -9.26 -38.46
C SER A 300 14.12 -7.76 -38.19
N LEU A 301 14.95 -7.31 -37.25
CA LEU A 301 15.89 -6.20 -37.44
C LEU A 301 17.12 -6.47 -36.56
#